data_AF-A0A5Q4G667-F1
#
_entry.id   AF-A0A5Q4G667-F1
#
_cell.length_a   1.000
_cell.length_b   1.000
_cell.length_c   1.000
_cell.angle_alpha   90.00
_cell.angle_beta   90.00
_cell.angle_gamma   90.00
#
_symmetry.space_group_name_H-M   'P 1'
#
loop_
_entity.id
_entity.type
_entity.pdbx_description
1 polymer ?
#
loop_
_entity_poly.entity_id
_entity_poly.type
_entity_poly.pdbx_seq_one_letter_code
_entity_poly.pdbx_strand_id
1 'polypeptide(L)'
;MPIATVRARELSTAGAAPRRSRSTSASAASANSAKPSANTAAAASEANQTSQPTANAAWTEKTRWAKAYGPPERGKRVASSLRLKAARIASTALSTSATSVAGPATSNAGPAKTMMPPPMIAPTPNTVVARASMPRLVEAASSVVMRSSLSPHAVAPVEVVCRFGAPRRGQHGRRGRTCPMRIAVLADIHGNLPAFEAVLAAARREAPDLLVIAGDMVNGAPDSRACWDLARGEADVLLRGNHERYVLDRGTPAGEDAWSGPRFRPLEWASEELAGQFDDIRALPIATAIGDDVRVMHAAPTDDRVNLFPWSDDGAVERVLDPASEDLLVRGHNHLPFHRHLADGRLLVSVGAVGIPLIGRPEAQFGLLTRHARRGWGVSHVNVPYDVDAALARFEDSGYLRAVGPMAQVFRREIATGSHQLVPFVRFEQRWREATGATGDDDATLERALRAFLALS
;
A
#
# COMPACT_ATOMS: atom_id res chain seq x y z
N MET A 1 -47.25 0.56 -49.65
CA MET A 1 -47.32 1.05 -48.25
C MET A 1 -45.90 1.37 -47.78
N PRO A 2 -45.72 2.32 -46.85
CA PRO A 2 -44.57 3.26 -46.90
C PRO A 2 -43.51 3.03 -45.80
N ILE A 3 -42.27 3.55 -45.84
CA ILE A 3 -41.59 4.67 -46.56
C ILE A 3 -41.85 6.09 -46.00
N ALA A 4 -41.06 6.49 -45.01
CA ALA A 4 -40.69 7.88 -44.64
C ALA A 4 -39.54 7.77 -43.61
N THR A 5 -38.37 8.44 -43.64
CA THR A 5 -37.80 9.53 -44.48
C THR A 5 -38.30 10.94 -44.16
N VAL A 6 -37.35 11.90 -44.15
CA VAL A 6 -37.48 13.38 -44.25
C VAL A 6 -37.23 14.23 -42.96
N ARG A 7 -35.97 14.68 -42.86
CA ARG A 7 -35.46 16.04 -42.52
C ARG A 7 -35.70 16.71 -41.15
N ALA A 8 -34.64 17.40 -40.72
CA ALA A 8 -34.66 18.50 -39.76
C ALA A 8 -35.27 19.79 -40.34
N ARG A 9 -35.48 20.80 -39.47
CA ARG A 9 -35.71 22.19 -39.85
C ARG A 9 -34.92 23.13 -38.95
N GLU A 10 -34.21 24.08 -39.56
CA GLU A 10 -33.68 25.27 -38.92
C GLU A 10 -34.78 26.35 -38.79
N LEU A 11 -34.54 27.35 -37.93
CA LEU A 11 -34.90 28.78 -37.99
C LEU A 11 -34.41 29.36 -36.63
N SER A 12 -33.51 30.35 -36.53
CA SER A 12 -33.51 31.70 -37.12
C SER A 12 -34.73 32.53 -36.62
N THR A 13 -34.61 33.72 -36.01
CA THR A 13 -33.46 34.65 -35.95
C THR A 13 -33.63 35.69 -34.81
N ALA A 14 -32.59 36.50 -34.59
CA ALA A 14 -32.56 37.77 -33.85
C ALA A 14 -32.66 37.74 -32.30
N GLY A 15 -32.00 38.65 -31.57
CA GLY A 15 -30.94 39.59 -31.99
C GLY A 15 -30.97 40.94 -31.28
N ALA A 16 -29.99 41.20 -30.40
CA ALA A 16 -29.69 42.55 -29.92
C ALA A 16 -28.23 42.67 -29.43
N ALA A 17 -27.49 43.60 -30.02
CA ALA A 17 -26.31 44.26 -29.46
C ALA A 17 -26.61 45.78 -29.51
N PRO A 18 -25.71 46.73 -29.13
CA PRO A 18 -24.39 46.57 -28.49
C PRO A 18 -24.17 47.55 -27.30
N ARG A 19 -23.00 47.50 -26.64
CA ARG A 19 -22.02 48.62 -26.67
C ARG A 19 -20.76 48.36 -25.82
N ARG A 20 -19.63 48.84 -26.33
CA ARG A 20 -18.42 49.18 -25.54
C ARG A 20 -18.56 50.61 -25.02
N SER A 21 -17.95 50.95 -23.88
CA SER A 21 -16.99 52.07 -23.83
C SER A 21 -16.33 52.32 -22.46
N ARG A 22 -14.99 52.36 -22.50
CA ARG A 22 -14.07 53.35 -21.86
C ARG A 22 -13.88 53.41 -20.34
N SER A 23 -12.60 53.62 -20.04
CA SER A 23 -11.94 53.94 -18.78
C SER A 23 -11.95 55.43 -18.41
N THR A 24 -11.94 55.70 -17.10
CA THR A 24 -11.36 56.88 -16.42
C THR A 24 -10.93 56.40 -15.01
N SER A 25 -9.76 56.61 -14.39
CA SER A 25 -8.64 57.58 -14.45
C SER A 25 -8.63 58.59 -13.30
N ALA A 26 -7.47 58.73 -12.61
CA ALA A 26 -7.20 59.62 -11.45
C ALA A 26 -7.98 59.23 -10.15
N SER A 27 -7.59 59.55 -8.90
CA SER A 27 -6.39 59.98 -8.14
C SER A 27 -6.92 60.32 -6.70
N ALA A 28 -6.18 60.57 -5.62
CA ALA A 28 -4.75 60.79 -5.40
C ALA A 28 -4.30 60.41 -3.96
N ALA A 29 -2.98 60.26 -3.82
CA ALA A 29 -2.09 60.39 -2.65
C ALA A 29 -2.63 60.79 -1.25
N SER A 30 -2.23 60.00 -0.24
CA SER A 30 -1.39 60.44 0.90
C SER A 30 -0.83 59.18 1.60
N ALA A 31 0.46 58.86 1.68
CA ALA A 31 1.62 59.62 2.16
C ALA A 31 1.63 59.83 3.70
N ASN A 32 2.20 58.88 4.44
CA ASN A 32 2.97 59.24 5.64
C ASN A 32 4.09 58.22 5.89
N SER A 33 5.17 58.63 6.57
CA SER A 33 6.46 57.93 6.53
C SER A 33 7.13 57.80 7.90
N ALA A 34 7.57 56.59 8.26
CA ALA A 34 8.54 56.37 9.34
C ALA A 34 9.40 55.11 9.10
N LYS A 35 10.72 55.29 9.24
CA LYS A 35 11.80 54.29 9.37
C LYS A 35 12.86 54.93 10.30
N PRO A 36 13.81 54.18 10.88
CA PRO A 36 13.72 52.83 11.42
C PRO A 36 14.27 52.80 12.88
N SER A 37 14.37 51.61 13.49
CA SER A 37 15.34 51.37 14.57
C SER A 37 16.03 50.03 14.35
N ALA A 38 17.25 49.87 14.87
CA ALA A 38 18.12 48.72 14.64
C ALA A 38 18.65 48.15 15.96
N ASN A 39 19.23 46.95 15.88
CA ASN A 39 19.70 46.10 16.99
C ASN A 39 18.53 45.51 17.82
N THR A 40 18.64 44.29 18.35
CA THR A 40 19.85 43.48 18.61
C THR A 40 19.91 42.16 17.82
N ALA A 41 21.14 41.76 17.45
CA ALA A 41 21.46 40.43 16.95
C ALA A 41 22.69 39.89 17.69
N ALA A 42 22.47 39.28 18.86
CA ALA A 42 23.45 38.54 19.66
C ALA A 42 22.74 37.65 20.69
N ALA A 43 23.43 36.64 21.23
CA ALA A 43 23.00 35.78 22.34
C ALA A 43 21.78 34.86 22.09
N ALA A 44 21.93 33.88 21.17
CA ALA A 44 21.08 32.67 21.12
C ALA A 44 21.81 31.45 20.52
N SER A 45 23.13 31.34 20.70
CA SER A 45 23.98 30.35 20.00
C SER A 45 24.63 29.32 20.92
N GLU A 46 23.97 28.91 22.02
CA GLU A 46 24.55 27.96 22.98
C GLU A 46 23.50 27.21 23.83
N ALA A 47 22.53 26.53 23.19
CA ALA A 47 21.54 25.68 23.87
C ALA A 47 20.88 24.62 22.95
N ASN A 48 21.64 23.75 22.29
CA ASN A 48 21.08 22.61 21.55
C ASN A 48 21.93 21.32 21.64
N GLN A 49 22.04 20.77 22.86
CA GLN A 49 22.58 19.43 23.11
C GLN A 49 21.77 18.71 24.21
N THR A 50 20.55 18.29 23.87
CA THR A 50 19.70 17.43 24.73
C THR A 50 19.15 16.25 23.94
N SER A 51 20.04 15.29 23.66
CA SER A 51 19.76 13.86 23.50
C SER A 51 18.44 13.44 22.83
N GLN A 52 18.47 13.13 21.53
CA GLN A 52 17.51 12.19 20.96
C GLN A 52 17.67 10.80 21.63
N PRO A 53 16.58 10.08 21.93
CA PRO A 53 16.67 8.70 22.40
C PRO A 53 17.20 7.80 21.28
N THR A 54 18.18 6.95 21.57
CA THR A 54 18.75 6.02 20.58
C THR A 54 17.75 4.93 20.20
N ALA A 55 17.92 4.32 19.02
CA ALA A 55 16.96 3.36 18.44
C ALA A 55 16.62 2.15 19.34
N ASN A 56 17.46 1.82 20.32
CA ASN A 56 17.20 0.78 21.31
C ASN A 56 16.01 1.12 22.25
N ALA A 57 15.72 2.41 22.49
CA ALA A 57 14.61 2.84 23.35
C ALA A 57 13.24 2.54 22.69
N ALA A 58 13.08 2.86 21.41
CA ALA A 58 11.87 2.50 20.66
C ALA A 58 11.65 0.98 20.60
N TRP A 59 12.73 0.20 20.61
CA TRP A 59 12.67 -1.27 20.64
C TRP A 59 12.20 -1.83 21.99
N THR A 60 12.61 -1.24 23.12
CA THR A 60 12.11 -1.67 24.44
C THR A 60 10.65 -1.30 24.67
N GLU A 61 10.14 -0.20 24.09
CA GLU A 61 8.71 0.12 24.15
C GLU A 61 7.84 -0.79 23.29
N LYS A 62 8.28 -1.13 22.06
CA LYS A 62 7.65 -2.19 21.25
C LYS A 62 7.54 -3.52 22.02
N THR A 63 8.57 -3.84 22.81
CA THR A 63 8.62 -5.04 23.65
C THR A 63 7.67 -4.96 24.86
N ARG A 64 7.47 -3.76 25.44
CA ARG A 64 6.49 -3.54 26.53
C ARG A 64 5.05 -3.69 26.04
N TRP A 65 4.71 -3.14 24.87
CA TRP A 65 3.35 -3.20 24.33
C TRP A 65 2.92 -4.64 24.00
N ALA A 66 3.81 -5.42 23.37
CA ALA A 66 3.59 -6.85 23.12
C ALA A 66 3.38 -7.69 24.40
N LYS A 67 3.87 -7.22 25.56
CA LYS A 67 3.67 -7.85 26.88
C LYS A 67 2.37 -7.41 27.58
N ALA A 68 1.79 -6.27 27.19
CA ALA A 68 0.52 -5.77 27.71
C ALA A 68 -0.70 -6.31 26.93
N TYR A 69 -0.54 -6.55 25.63
CA TYR A 69 -1.62 -6.98 24.72
C TYR A 69 -1.31 -8.29 23.97
N GLY A 70 -0.50 -9.16 24.58
CA GLY A 70 -0.31 -10.53 24.10
C GLY A 70 -1.61 -11.35 24.14
N PRO A 71 -1.70 -12.46 23.38
CA PRO A 71 -2.90 -13.29 23.35
C PRO A 71 -3.22 -13.82 24.76
N PRO A 72 -4.52 -13.92 25.13
CA PRO A 72 -4.91 -14.36 26.47
C PRO A 72 -4.37 -15.78 26.75
N GLU A 73 -3.89 -15.99 27.98
CA GLU A 73 -3.32 -17.29 28.36
C GLU A 73 -4.30 -18.44 28.08
N ARG A 74 -3.75 -19.58 27.62
CA ARG A 74 -4.54 -20.79 27.34
C ARG A 74 -5.06 -21.37 28.65
N GLY A 75 -6.23 -20.89 29.07
CA GLY A 75 -6.90 -21.30 30.31
C GLY A 75 -7.01 -22.82 30.41
N LYS A 76 -6.43 -23.39 31.47
CA LYS A 76 -6.41 -24.82 31.76
C LYS A 76 -7.84 -25.38 31.77
N ARG A 77 -8.21 -26.17 30.75
CA ARG A 77 -9.44 -26.98 30.80
C ARG A 77 -9.09 -28.41 31.23
N VAL A 78 -9.87 -28.90 32.19
CA VAL A 78 -9.69 -30.21 32.84
C VAL A 78 -9.96 -31.33 31.84
N ALA A 79 -9.12 -32.36 31.85
CA ALA A 79 -9.35 -33.57 31.07
C ALA A 79 -10.31 -34.51 31.83
N SER A 80 -11.51 -34.71 31.29
CA SER A 80 -12.48 -35.69 31.82
C SER A 80 -13.11 -36.52 30.69
N SER A 81 -12.64 -37.77 30.62
CA SER A 81 -13.37 -38.96 30.17
C SER A 81 -14.22 -38.91 28.89
N LEU A 82 -13.69 -39.50 27.82
CA LEU A 82 -14.40 -40.53 27.05
C LEU A 82 -13.41 -41.65 26.69
N ARG A 83 -13.83 -42.91 26.84
CA ARG A 83 -13.01 -44.12 26.68
C ARG A 83 -13.67 -45.06 25.67
N LEU A 84 -12.91 -46.06 25.23
CA LEU A 84 -13.27 -47.16 24.32
C LEU A 84 -13.23 -46.74 22.83
N LYS A 85 -12.73 -47.57 21.90
CA LYS A 85 -12.13 -48.91 22.04
C LYS A 85 -11.09 -49.11 20.93
N ALA A 86 -9.95 -49.71 21.27
CA ALA A 86 -8.92 -50.12 20.31
C ALA A 86 -8.88 -51.64 20.16
N ALA A 87 -8.57 -52.15 18.97
CA ALA A 87 -8.29 -53.55 18.70
C ALA A 87 -6.96 -53.66 17.93
N ARG A 88 -6.14 -54.66 18.28
CA ARG A 88 -4.83 -54.93 17.65
C ARG A 88 -4.95 -56.04 16.62
N ILE A 89 -4.14 -55.97 15.57
CA ILE A 89 -3.34 -57.10 15.06
C ILE A 89 -1.90 -56.57 14.86
N ALA A 90 -0.88 -57.39 15.04
CA ALA A 90 0.53 -57.00 14.98
C ALA A 90 1.44 -58.16 14.53
N SER A 91 2.64 -57.83 14.04
CA SER A 91 3.71 -58.75 13.58
C SER A 91 3.32 -59.60 12.34
N THR A 92 4.23 -59.97 11.43
CA THR A 92 5.59 -60.50 11.65
C THR A 92 6.61 -59.95 10.66
N ALA A 93 7.88 -59.90 11.09
CA ALA A 93 9.05 -59.67 10.23
C ALA A 93 10.03 -60.84 10.36
N LEU A 94 10.75 -61.16 9.27
CA LEU A 94 11.91 -62.06 9.28
C LEU A 94 12.86 -61.69 8.13
N SER A 95 14.13 -62.08 8.25
CA SER A 95 15.23 -61.70 7.36
C SER A 95 16.16 -62.89 7.13
N THR A 96 16.66 -63.09 5.90
CA THR A 96 17.94 -63.76 5.64
C THR A 96 18.51 -63.50 4.22
N SER A 97 19.72 -62.93 4.19
CA SER A 97 20.89 -63.20 3.32
C SER A 97 20.82 -63.98 1.98
N ALA A 98 21.48 -63.40 0.95
CA ALA A 98 22.44 -64.00 -0.02
C ALA A 98 22.02 -65.21 -0.90
N THR A 99 22.41 -65.33 -2.18
CA THR A 99 23.81 -65.50 -2.67
C THR A 99 23.90 -65.28 -4.21
N SER A 100 25.11 -65.18 -4.78
CA SER A 100 25.42 -64.89 -6.19
C SER A 100 25.53 -66.11 -7.13
N VAL A 101 25.36 -65.87 -8.44
CA VAL A 101 25.89 -66.68 -9.57
C VAL A 101 26.38 -65.70 -10.68
N ALA A 102 27.30 -66.13 -11.57
CA ALA A 102 28.09 -65.26 -12.46
C ALA A 102 27.58 -65.15 -13.93
N GLY A 103 28.23 -64.28 -14.74
CA GLY A 103 28.11 -64.19 -16.22
C GLY A 103 29.03 -65.20 -16.94
N PRO A 104 29.81 -64.85 -18.01
CA PRO A 104 29.91 -63.59 -18.78
C PRO A 104 30.06 -63.76 -20.34
N ALA A 105 30.16 -62.65 -21.10
CA ALA A 105 30.75 -62.52 -22.47
C ALA A 105 30.83 -61.01 -22.86
N THR A 106 31.96 -60.33 -23.14
CA THR A 106 32.99 -60.38 -24.23
C THR A 106 32.53 -59.87 -25.62
N SER A 107 33.24 -59.02 -26.38
CA SER A 107 34.49 -58.22 -26.15
C SER A 107 34.78 -57.22 -27.32
N ASN A 108 35.95 -56.54 -27.28
CA ASN A 108 36.61 -55.69 -28.32
C ASN A 108 36.14 -54.20 -28.36
N ALA A 109 36.95 -53.12 -28.27
CA ALA A 109 38.38 -52.77 -28.56
C ALA A 109 38.68 -52.59 -30.07
N GLY A 110 39.39 -51.55 -30.57
CA GLY A 110 40.07 -50.33 -30.06
C GLY A 110 40.72 -49.57 -31.25
N PRO A 111 41.81 -48.78 -31.16
CA PRO A 111 42.24 -47.82 -30.12
C PRO A 111 42.85 -46.46 -30.64
N ALA A 112 42.97 -45.47 -29.74
CA ALA A 112 44.02 -44.42 -29.57
C ALA A 112 44.58 -43.52 -30.72
N LYS A 113 44.74 -42.21 -30.40
CA LYS A 113 46.02 -41.45 -30.53
C LYS A 113 46.03 -40.14 -29.70
N THR A 114 47.20 -39.51 -29.54
CA THR A 114 47.56 -38.52 -28.51
C THR A 114 48.32 -37.30 -29.07
N MET A 115 48.24 -36.12 -28.39
CA MET A 115 49.36 -35.20 -28.04
C MET A 115 48.87 -33.85 -27.44
N MET A 116 49.78 -33.07 -26.82
CA MET A 116 49.56 -31.71 -26.28
C MET A 116 50.75 -30.74 -26.65
N PRO A 117 51.16 -29.70 -25.89
CA PRO A 117 50.97 -28.25 -26.18
C PRO A 117 52.35 -27.51 -26.25
N PRO A 118 52.60 -26.23 -25.85
CA PRO A 118 51.76 -25.05 -25.54
C PRO A 118 51.98 -23.89 -26.55
N PRO A 119 52.62 -22.70 -26.34
CA PRO A 119 53.33 -22.08 -25.20
C PRO A 119 52.51 -20.96 -24.48
N MET A 120 53.17 -19.95 -23.88
CA MET A 120 52.59 -18.71 -23.30
C MET A 120 53.50 -17.50 -23.59
N ILE A 121 52.99 -16.26 -23.57
CA ILE A 121 53.78 -15.01 -23.40
C ILE A 121 53.04 -13.97 -22.53
N ALA A 122 53.79 -13.36 -21.61
CA ALA A 122 53.54 -12.11 -20.86
C ALA A 122 54.94 -11.53 -20.50
N PRO A 123 55.17 -10.21 -20.20
CA PRO A 123 54.37 -9.39 -19.29
C PRO A 123 54.28 -7.86 -19.62
N THR A 124 53.89 -7.12 -18.57
CA THR A 124 53.70 -5.66 -18.30
C THR A 124 54.91 -4.72 -18.60
N PRO A 125 54.89 -3.39 -18.28
CA PRO A 125 53.83 -2.50 -17.71
C PRO A 125 53.65 -1.13 -18.43
N ASN A 126 52.64 -0.34 -18.03
CA ASN A 126 52.88 1.05 -17.57
C ASN A 126 51.69 1.69 -16.82
N THR A 127 51.96 2.75 -16.04
CA THR A 127 51.03 3.34 -15.06
C THR A 127 50.84 4.84 -15.29
N VAL A 128 49.59 5.34 -15.27
CA VAL A 128 49.28 6.76 -15.02
C VAL A 128 48.10 6.85 -14.03
N VAL A 129 48.17 7.82 -13.12
CA VAL A 129 47.25 7.97 -11.98
C VAL A 129 46.08 8.89 -12.31
N ALA A 130 44.87 8.46 -11.98
CA ALA A 130 43.71 9.34 -11.84
C ALA A 130 42.90 8.97 -10.57
N ARG A 131 43.14 9.69 -9.47
CA ARG A 131 42.29 9.60 -8.26
C ARG A 131 40.99 10.37 -8.50
N ALA A 132 39.96 9.69 -9.00
CA ALA A 132 38.60 10.18 -8.95
C ALA A 132 37.94 9.71 -7.65
N SER A 133 37.74 10.62 -6.69
CA SER A 133 37.03 10.31 -5.44
C SER A 133 35.54 10.16 -5.70
N MET A 134 35.02 8.94 -5.62
CA MET A 134 33.57 8.71 -5.65
C MET A 134 32.88 9.46 -4.49
N PRO A 135 31.79 10.20 -4.73
CA PRO A 135 31.01 10.82 -3.66
C PRO A 135 30.27 9.75 -2.84
N ARG A 136 30.09 10.02 -1.54
CA ARG A 136 29.26 9.17 -0.66
C ARG A 136 27.79 9.37 -1.02
N LEU A 137 27.09 8.28 -1.33
CA LEU A 137 25.64 8.30 -1.60
C LEU A 137 24.85 7.80 -0.39
N VAL A 138 24.86 8.61 0.69
CA VAL A 138 24.04 8.44 1.90
C VAL A 138 23.62 9.85 2.37
N GLU A 139 22.43 9.97 2.95
CA GLU A 139 21.76 11.21 3.40
C GLU A 139 21.26 12.16 2.30
N ALA A 140 20.03 11.88 1.82
CA ALA A 140 19.20 12.83 1.09
C ALA A 140 17.70 12.64 1.40
N ALA A 141 17.34 12.51 2.69
CA ALA A 141 15.96 12.31 3.16
C ALA A 141 15.58 13.28 4.30
N SER A 142 16.13 14.50 4.27
CA SER A 142 15.91 15.55 5.27
C SER A 142 15.42 16.85 4.63
N SER A 143 14.13 17.15 4.82
CA SER A 143 13.52 18.48 4.80
C SER A 143 14.05 19.52 3.78
N VAL A 144 13.45 19.57 2.58
CA VAL A 144 13.41 20.80 1.77
C VAL A 144 11.95 21.14 1.47
N VAL A 145 11.39 22.09 2.22
CA VAL A 145 10.01 22.59 2.01
C VAL A 145 10.03 23.64 0.89
N MET A 146 10.04 23.17 -0.36
CA MET A 146 9.69 24.03 -1.50
C MET A 146 8.17 24.24 -1.52
N ARG A 147 7.73 25.49 -1.29
CA ARG A 147 6.32 25.87 -1.41
C ARG A 147 5.91 25.96 -2.88
N SER A 148 5.49 24.85 -3.48
CA SER A 148 4.82 24.85 -4.78
C SER A 148 3.43 25.48 -4.63
N SER A 149 3.25 26.69 -5.15
CA SER A 149 1.97 27.40 -5.12
C SER A 149 1.01 26.89 -6.21
N LEU A 150 0.54 25.65 -6.04
CA LEU A 150 -0.58 25.10 -6.80
C LEU A 150 -1.79 25.00 -5.86
N SER A 151 -2.85 25.75 -6.15
CA SER A 151 -4.08 25.70 -5.36
C SER A 151 -4.69 24.30 -5.41
N PRO A 152 -4.99 23.66 -4.27
CA PRO A 152 -5.69 22.38 -4.28
C PRO A 152 -7.02 22.57 -4.98
N HIS A 153 -7.30 21.74 -5.99
CA HIS A 153 -8.63 21.68 -6.58
C HIS A 153 -9.57 21.12 -5.51
N ALA A 154 -10.43 21.99 -4.98
CA ALA A 154 -11.44 21.62 -4.01
C ALA A 154 -12.45 20.67 -4.68
N VAL A 155 -12.23 19.38 -4.52
CA VAL A 155 -13.22 18.34 -4.83
C VAL A 155 -14.45 18.65 -3.97
N ALA A 156 -15.60 18.83 -4.61
CA ALA A 156 -16.84 19.07 -3.88
C ALA A 156 -17.11 17.90 -2.91
N PRO A 157 -17.60 18.17 -1.68
CA PRO A 157 -17.91 17.11 -0.73
C PRO A 157 -18.93 16.16 -1.34
N VAL A 158 -18.78 14.86 -1.06
CA VAL A 158 -19.73 13.86 -1.58
C VAL A 158 -21.05 14.03 -0.83
N GLU A 159 -22.07 14.60 -1.50
CA GLU A 159 -23.41 14.74 -0.93
C GLU A 159 -24.04 13.36 -0.70
N VAL A 160 -23.98 12.90 0.55
CA VAL A 160 -24.62 11.67 0.98
C VAL A 160 -26.13 11.87 1.02
N VAL A 161 -26.81 11.59 -0.10
CA VAL A 161 -28.27 11.46 -0.13
C VAL A 161 -28.66 10.18 0.63
N CYS A 162 -28.67 10.27 1.96
CA CYS A 162 -29.07 9.21 2.86
C CYS A 162 -30.40 8.61 2.39
N ARG A 163 -30.38 7.34 1.96
CA ARG A 163 -31.57 6.59 1.55
C ARG A 163 -32.41 6.19 2.76
N PHE A 164 -32.93 7.19 3.47
CA PHE A 164 -34.03 7.05 4.40
C PHE A 164 -35.25 6.53 3.64
N GLY A 165 -35.38 5.19 3.57
CA GLY A 165 -36.46 4.51 2.86
C GLY A 165 -37.80 5.09 3.26
N ALA A 166 -38.55 5.58 2.26
CA ALA A 166 -39.73 6.42 2.49
C ALA A 166 -40.69 5.76 3.51
N PRO A 167 -41.15 6.50 4.54
CA PRO A 167 -41.92 5.91 5.63
C PRO A 167 -43.20 5.28 5.09
N ARG A 168 -43.31 3.95 5.21
CA ARG A 168 -44.53 3.22 4.85
C ARG A 168 -45.72 3.84 5.59
N ARG A 169 -46.64 4.46 4.84
CA ARG A 169 -47.88 5.04 5.37
C ARG A 169 -48.62 3.98 6.19
N GLY A 170 -48.85 4.25 7.47
CA GLY A 170 -49.65 3.37 8.35
C GLY A 170 -48.95 2.82 9.59
N GLN A 171 -48.19 3.64 10.34
CA GLN A 171 -47.92 3.36 11.75
C GLN A 171 -47.59 4.64 12.54
N HIS A 172 -48.56 5.15 13.29
CA HIS A 172 -48.32 6.14 14.34
C HIS A 172 -47.85 5.44 15.62
N GLY A 173 -47.12 6.15 16.51
CA GLY A 173 -46.93 5.70 17.90
C GLY A 173 -45.62 5.02 18.27
N ARG A 174 -44.55 5.09 17.45
CA ARG A 174 -43.19 4.77 17.92
C ARG A 174 -42.24 5.93 17.64
N ARG A 175 -41.50 6.38 18.68
CA ARG A 175 -40.37 7.32 18.52
C ARG A 175 -39.38 6.70 17.54
N GLY A 176 -39.10 7.40 16.44
CA GLY A 176 -38.23 6.89 15.39
C GLY A 176 -36.85 6.53 15.95
N ARG A 177 -36.49 5.24 15.89
CA ARG A 177 -35.09 4.82 16.02
C ARG A 177 -34.40 5.27 14.75
N THR A 178 -33.65 6.35 14.81
CA THR A 178 -32.62 6.62 13.79
C THR A 178 -31.65 5.43 13.83
N CYS A 179 -31.58 4.69 12.72
CA CYS A 179 -30.50 3.72 12.52
C CYS A 179 -29.18 4.51 12.49
N PRO A 180 -28.10 3.97 13.08
CA PRO A 180 -26.79 4.62 12.97
C PRO A 180 -26.30 4.51 11.54
N MET A 181 -25.71 5.59 11.01
CA MET A 181 -25.07 5.59 9.69
C MET A 181 -23.84 4.68 9.73
N ARG A 182 -23.61 3.89 8.69
CA ARG A 182 -22.51 2.92 8.59
C ARG A 182 -21.70 3.15 7.32
N ILE A 183 -20.39 3.29 7.45
CA ILE A 183 -19.44 3.38 6.33
C ILE A 183 -18.50 2.19 6.41
N ALA A 184 -18.36 1.44 5.32
CA ALA A 184 -17.29 0.46 5.17
C ALA A 184 -16.15 1.12 4.38
N VAL A 185 -14.94 1.08 4.92
CA VAL A 185 -13.75 1.68 4.31
C VAL A 185 -12.67 0.62 4.13
N LEU A 186 -12.31 0.37 2.89
CA LEU A 186 -11.30 -0.58 2.43
C LEU A 186 -10.06 0.20 1.95
N ALA A 187 -8.88 -0.38 2.05
CA ALA A 187 -7.62 0.20 1.56
C ALA A 187 -6.61 -0.91 1.25
N ASP A 188 -5.52 -0.56 0.57
CA ASP A 188 -4.30 -1.37 0.47
C ASP A 188 -4.60 -2.81 -0.04
N ILE A 189 -5.28 -2.90 -1.20
CA ILE A 189 -5.74 -4.14 -1.88
C ILE A 189 -4.65 -4.74 -2.78
N HIS A 190 -3.80 -3.90 -3.40
CA HIS A 190 -2.60 -4.28 -4.15
C HIS A 190 -2.73 -5.44 -5.16
N GLY A 191 -3.85 -5.56 -5.89
CA GLY A 191 -4.04 -6.65 -6.86
C GLY A 191 -4.26 -8.04 -6.25
N ASN A 192 -4.59 -8.15 -4.95
CA ASN A 192 -4.97 -9.43 -4.32
C ASN A 192 -6.49 -9.66 -4.46
N LEU A 193 -6.91 -10.16 -5.62
CA LEU A 193 -8.33 -10.31 -5.96
C LEU A 193 -9.11 -11.22 -4.98
N PRO A 194 -8.65 -12.41 -4.57
CA PRO A 194 -9.42 -13.27 -3.66
C PRO A 194 -9.62 -12.66 -2.27
N ALA A 195 -8.66 -11.88 -1.77
CA ALA A 195 -8.84 -11.10 -0.55
C ALA A 195 -9.90 -10.00 -0.71
N PHE A 196 -9.89 -9.31 -1.85
CA PHE A 196 -10.83 -8.23 -2.15
C PHE A 196 -12.26 -8.73 -2.32
N GLU A 197 -12.48 -9.82 -3.06
CA GLU A 197 -13.79 -10.46 -3.20
C GLU A 197 -14.37 -10.90 -1.85
N ALA A 198 -13.53 -11.52 -0.99
CA ALA A 198 -13.93 -11.92 0.35
C ALA A 198 -14.29 -10.74 1.26
N VAL A 199 -13.52 -9.64 1.19
CA VAL A 199 -13.81 -8.41 1.95
C VAL A 199 -15.06 -7.71 1.43
N LEU A 200 -15.27 -7.60 0.11
CA LEU A 200 -16.52 -7.08 -0.46
C LEU A 200 -17.73 -7.91 -0.01
N ALA A 201 -17.62 -9.24 -0.06
CA ALA A 201 -18.64 -10.13 0.45
C ALA A 201 -18.89 -9.96 1.97
N ALA A 202 -17.88 -9.56 2.75
CA ALA A 202 -18.01 -9.25 4.17
C ALA A 202 -18.67 -7.87 4.41
N ALA A 203 -18.18 -6.81 3.77
CA ALA A 203 -18.74 -5.47 3.85
C ALA A 203 -20.23 -5.45 3.43
N ARG A 204 -20.61 -6.18 2.38
CA ARG A 204 -22.01 -6.36 1.95
C ARG A 204 -22.90 -6.97 3.05
N ARG A 205 -22.39 -7.88 3.88
CA ARG A 205 -23.15 -8.45 5.02
C ARG A 205 -23.33 -7.46 6.18
N GLU A 206 -22.40 -6.53 6.34
CA GLU A 206 -22.51 -5.44 7.31
C GLU A 206 -23.53 -4.36 6.88
N ALA A 207 -24.01 -4.38 5.62
CA ALA A 207 -24.99 -3.45 5.07
C ALA A 207 -24.69 -1.97 5.41
N PRO A 208 -23.53 -1.44 4.97
CA PRO A 208 -23.22 -0.02 5.13
C PRO A 208 -24.14 0.85 4.26
N ASP A 209 -24.29 2.11 4.64
CA ASP A 209 -24.91 3.16 3.83
C ASP A 209 -23.95 3.68 2.73
N LEU A 210 -22.64 3.46 2.89
CA LEU A 210 -21.57 3.80 1.94
C LEU A 210 -20.41 2.79 1.96
N LEU A 211 -19.94 2.40 0.77
CA LEU A 211 -18.69 1.67 0.56
C LEU A 211 -17.62 2.59 -0.03
N VAL A 212 -16.50 2.74 0.69
CA VAL A 212 -15.37 3.59 0.30
C VAL A 212 -14.13 2.74 0.07
N ILE A 213 -13.38 3.02 -1.00
CA ILE A 213 -12.07 2.43 -1.27
C ILE A 213 -11.02 3.55 -1.28
N ALA A 214 -10.11 3.50 -0.30
CA ALA A 214 -9.15 4.56 0.05
C ALA A 214 -7.77 4.39 -0.64
N GLY A 215 -7.76 3.98 -1.91
CA GLY A 215 -6.54 3.82 -2.70
C GLY A 215 -5.78 2.50 -2.51
N ASP A 216 -4.68 2.39 -3.26
CA ASP A 216 -3.79 1.23 -3.37
C ASP A 216 -4.54 -0.06 -3.75
N MET A 217 -5.30 0.04 -4.83
CA MET A 217 -5.98 -1.07 -5.50
C MET A 217 -5.01 -2.01 -6.23
N VAL A 218 -3.82 -1.50 -6.58
CA VAL A 218 -2.94 -2.06 -7.63
C VAL A 218 -1.50 -2.30 -7.14
N ASN A 219 -0.69 -3.03 -7.93
CA ASN A 219 0.75 -3.26 -7.73
C ASN A 219 1.11 -3.99 -6.41
N GLY A 220 1.39 -5.29 -6.51
CA GLY A 220 1.96 -6.12 -5.44
C GLY A 220 1.67 -7.61 -5.65
N ALA A 221 0.38 -7.94 -5.68
CA ALA A 221 -0.19 -9.19 -6.18
C ALA A 221 -0.61 -9.04 -7.68
N PRO A 222 -0.83 -10.17 -8.39
CA PRO A 222 -0.86 -10.19 -9.86
C PRO A 222 -2.11 -9.61 -10.53
N ASP A 223 -3.25 -9.47 -9.83
CA ASP A 223 -4.54 -9.21 -10.45
C ASP A 223 -4.92 -7.72 -10.36
N SER A 224 -4.00 -6.81 -10.71
CA SER A 224 -4.20 -5.37 -10.53
C SER A 224 -5.32 -4.84 -11.41
N ARG A 225 -5.48 -5.34 -12.64
CA ARG A 225 -6.59 -4.91 -13.51
C ARG A 225 -7.95 -5.37 -12.99
N ALA A 226 -8.04 -6.59 -12.47
CA ALA A 226 -9.29 -7.13 -11.94
C ALA A 226 -9.72 -6.42 -10.66
N CYS A 227 -8.79 -6.12 -9.75
CA CYS A 227 -9.06 -5.31 -8.57
C CYS A 227 -9.51 -3.88 -8.94
N TRP A 228 -8.92 -3.25 -9.96
CA TRP A 228 -9.34 -1.95 -10.45
C TRP A 228 -10.76 -1.96 -11.04
N ASP A 229 -11.06 -2.87 -11.97
CA ASP A 229 -12.39 -2.95 -12.61
C ASP A 229 -13.48 -3.27 -11.57
N LEU A 230 -13.19 -4.13 -10.59
CA LEU A 230 -14.12 -4.45 -9.49
C LEU A 230 -14.28 -3.27 -8.51
N ALA A 231 -13.22 -2.54 -8.18
CA ALA A 231 -13.31 -1.36 -7.31
C ALA A 231 -14.17 -0.25 -7.93
N ARG A 232 -14.06 -0.02 -9.25
CA ARG A 232 -14.94 0.90 -9.99
C ARG A 232 -16.40 0.46 -10.04
N GLY A 233 -16.66 -0.85 -10.00
CA GLY A 233 -18.02 -1.40 -10.06
C GLY A 233 -18.78 -1.37 -8.73
N GLU A 234 -18.06 -1.30 -7.61
CA GLU A 234 -18.62 -1.54 -6.27
C GLU A 234 -18.58 -0.32 -5.33
N ALA A 235 -17.62 0.59 -5.46
CA ALA A 235 -17.44 1.70 -4.52
C ALA A 235 -18.42 2.87 -4.78
N ASP A 236 -19.08 3.36 -3.72
CA ASP A 236 -19.78 4.65 -3.74
C ASP A 236 -18.79 5.83 -3.79
N VAL A 237 -17.60 5.64 -3.20
CA VAL A 237 -16.52 6.64 -3.15
C VAL A 237 -15.17 5.97 -3.40
N LEU A 238 -14.47 6.40 -4.44
CA LEU A 238 -13.19 5.83 -4.88
C LEU A 238 -12.07 6.86 -4.81
N LEU A 239 -10.98 6.53 -4.13
CA LEU A 239 -9.74 7.31 -4.04
C LEU A 239 -8.59 6.53 -4.69
N ARG A 240 -7.50 7.23 -4.99
CA ARG A 240 -6.21 6.63 -5.33
C ARG A 240 -5.19 6.81 -4.21
N GLY A 241 -4.26 5.88 -4.11
CA GLY A 241 -3.09 5.93 -3.23
C GLY A 241 -1.79 6.07 -4.00
N ASN A 242 -0.66 5.84 -3.32
CA ASN A 242 0.64 6.01 -3.94
C ASN A 242 0.98 4.90 -4.95
N HIS A 243 0.40 3.69 -4.88
CA HIS A 243 0.60 2.64 -5.89
C HIS A 243 -0.03 3.00 -7.24
N GLU A 244 -1.23 3.60 -7.23
CA GLU A 244 -1.82 4.17 -8.45
C GLU A 244 -0.97 5.31 -9.01
N ARG A 245 -0.42 6.18 -8.15
CA ARG A 245 0.48 7.25 -8.61
C ARG A 245 1.78 6.68 -9.19
N TYR A 246 2.40 5.69 -8.56
CA TYR A 246 3.58 5.00 -9.13
C TYR A 246 3.27 4.41 -10.52
N VAL A 247 2.08 3.85 -10.72
CA VAL A 247 1.63 3.28 -12.00
C VAL A 247 1.51 4.35 -13.09
N LEU A 248 1.02 5.54 -12.74
CA LEU A 248 0.90 6.71 -13.63
C LEU A 248 2.24 7.38 -13.94
N ASP A 249 3.13 7.43 -12.95
CA ASP A 249 4.39 8.19 -13.01
C ASP A 249 5.52 7.34 -13.66
N ARG A 250 5.43 5.99 -13.69
CA ARG A 250 6.44 5.10 -14.27
C ARG A 250 6.73 5.44 -15.74
N GLY A 251 8.02 5.59 -16.08
CA GLY A 251 8.45 5.91 -17.43
C GLY A 251 8.17 7.37 -17.86
N THR A 252 7.67 8.20 -16.96
CA THR A 252 7.46 9.64 -17.16
C THR A 252 8.52 10.45 -16.40
N PRO A 253 8.71 11.75 -16.71
CA PRO A 253 9.60 12.64 -15.94
C PRO A 253 9.18 12.89 -14.48
N ALA A 254 8.06 12.33 -14.01
CA ALA A 254 7.64 12.38 -12.61
C ALA A 254 8.04 11.11 -11.81
N GLY A 255 8.37 10.01 -12.50
CA GLY A 255 8.87 8.78 -11.87
C GLY A 255 10.37 8.83 -11.58
N GLU A 256 10.84 7.90 -10.76
CA GLU A 256 12.27 7.73 -10.48
C GLU A 256 12.91 6.76 -11.49
N ASP A 257 14.11 7.06 -12.01
CA ASP A 257 14.83 6.19 -12.97
C ASP A 257 14.94 4.73 -12.47
N ALA A 258 15.10 4.56 -11.15
CA ALA A 258 15.21 3.27 -10.46
C ALA A 258 13.98 2.37 -10.65
N TRP A 259 12.79 2.91 -10.99
CA TRP A 259 11.57 2.13 -11.24
C TRP A 259 11.58 1.38 -12.59
N SER A 260 12.67 1.52 -13.35
CA SER A 260 13.00 0.69 -14.51
C SER A 260 13.79 -0.58 -14.13
N GLY A 261 14.33 -0.66 -12.91
CA GLY A 261 15.17 -1.78 -12.44
C GLY A 261 14.34 -3.00 -11.99
N PRO A 262 14.94 -4.21 -11.93
CA PRO A 262 14.21 -5.45 -11.61
C PRO A 262 13.44 -5.46 -10.29
N ARG A 263 13.86 -4.66 -9.29
CA ARG A 263 13.12 -4.47 -8.03
C ARG A 263 11.69 -3.92 -8.22
N PHE A 264 11.42 -3.26 -9.34
CA PHE A 264 10.16 -2.59 -9.65
C PHE A 264 9.34 -3.28 -10.75
N ARG A 265 9.67 -4.53 -11.11
CA ARG A 265 8.77 -5.32 -11.99
C ARG A 265 7.32 -5.52 -11.49
N PRO A 266 7.02 -5.54 -10.17
CA PRO A 266 5.62 -5.50 -9.70
C PRO A 266 4.86 -4.28 -10.23
N LEU A 267 5.56 -3.14 -10.30
CA LEU A 267 5.04 -1.88 -10.80
C LEU A 267 4.97 -1.85 -12.34
N GLU A 268 5.95 -2.46 -13.02
CA GLU A 268 5.91 -2.68 -14.48
C GLU A 268 4.65 -3.44 -14.89
N TRP A 269 4.43 -4.61 -14.28
CA TRP A 269 3.25 -5.44 -14.54
C TRP A 269 1.94 -4.68 -14.32
N ALA A 270 1.79 -4.01 -13.17
CA ALA A 270 0.59 -3.23 -12.89
C ALA A 270 0.40 -2.04 -13.85
N SER A 271 1.49 -1.41 -14.31
CA SER A 271 1.45 -0.32 -15.29
C SER A 271 1.04 -0.82 -16.69
N GLU A 272 1.51 -1.99 -17.11
CA GLU A 272 1.07 -2.65 -18.35
C GLU A 272 -0.41 -3.08 -18.29
N GLU A 273 -0.84 -3.71 -17.19
CA GLU A 273 -2.24 -4.09 -16.94
C GLU A 273 -3.23 -2.90 -17.01
N LEU A 274 -2.76 -1.70 -16.63
CA LEU A 274 -3.58 -0.51 -16.43
C LEU A 274 -3.35 0.59 -17.48
N ALA A 275 -2.50 0.36 -18.49
CA ALA A 275 -2.15 1.36 -19.50
C ALA A 275 -3.38 2.02 -20.19
N GLY A 276 -4.46 1.27 -20.37
CA GLY A 276 -5.73 1.76 -20.92
C GLY A 276 -6.67 2.45 -19.91
N GLN A 277 -6.24 2.71 -18.67
CA GLN A 277 -7.05 3.26 -17.57
C GLN A 277 -6.45 4.51 -16.91
N PHE A 278 -5.28 4.98 -17.37
CA PHE A 278 -4.51 6.05 -16.71
C PHE A 278 -5.27 7.37 -16.52
N ASP A 279 -6.16 7.75 -17.43
CA ASP A 279 -6.91 9.01 -17.31
C ASP A 279 -8.00 8.93 -16.22
N ASP A 280 -8.68 7.79 -16.09
CA ASP A 280 -9.62 7.52 -14.99
C ASP A 280 -8.89 7.46 -13.64
N ILE A 281 -7.75 6.77 -13.57
CA ILE A 281 -6.92 6.70 -12.35
C ILE A 281 -6.44 8.10 -11.95
N ARG A 282 -5.99 8.92 -12.91
CA ARG A 282 -5.50 10.29 -12.67
C ARG A 282 -6.59 11.23 -12.17
N ALA A 283 -7.84 11.00 -12.55
CA ALA A 283 -9.00 11.79 -12.11
C ALA A 283 -9.38 11.52 -10.63
N LEU A 284 -8.94 10.40 -10.02
CA LEU A 284 -9.25 10.11 -8.63
C LEU A 284 -8.52 11.05 -7.64
N PRO A 285 -9.16 11.44 -6.54
CA PRO A 285 -8.51 12.18 -5.46
C PRO A 285 -7.71 11.25 -4.53
N ILE A 286 -6.71 11.82 -3.82
CA ILE A 286 -6.01 11.15 -2.71
C ILE A 286 -6.73 11.35 -1.35
N ALA A 287 -7.69 12.28 -1.29
CA ALA A 287 -8.50 12.58 -0.11
C ALA A 287 -9.84 13.24 -0.49
N THR A 288 -10.90 12.98 0.28
CA THR A 288 -12.24 13.54 0.08
C THR A 288 -13.00 13.69 1.40
N ALA A 289 -14.04 14.53 1.41
CA ALA A 289 -14.94 14.72 2.54
C ALA A 289 -16.30 14.03 2.27
N ILE A 290 -16.83 13.37 3.30
CA ILE A 290 -18.14 12.70 3.30
C ILE A 290 -19.04 13.42 4.31
N GLY A 291 -19.78 14.41 3.80
CA GLY A 291 -20.38 15.46 4.63
C GLY A 291 -19.33 16.31 5.37
N ASP A 292 -19.76 17.01 6.41
CA ASP A 292 -18.93 17.95 7.18
C ASP A 292 -18.11 17.30 8.33
N ASP A 293 -18.20 15.98 8.47
CA ASP A 293 -17.83 15.23 9.69
C ASP A 293 -16.69 14.20 9.44
N VAL A 294 -16.52 13.74 8.19
CA VAL A 294 -15.59 12.65 7.86
C VAL A 294 -14.65 13.02 6.72
N ARG A 295 -13.34 12.98 6.98
CA ARG A 295 -12.28 12.98 5.97
C ARG A 295 -11.81 11.56 5.72
N VAL A 296 -11.89 11.10 4.47
CA VAL A 296 -11.19 9.88 4.03
C VAL A 296 -10.01 10.29 3.15
N MET A 297 -8.86 9.65 3.35
CA MET A 297 -7.65 9.87 2.57
C MET A 297 -6.89 8.55 2.42
N HIS A 298 -5.96 8.47 1.46
CA HIS A 298 -5.06 7.31 1.42
C HIS A 298 -4.04 7.37 2.57
N ALA A 299 -3.20 8.41 2.61
CA ALA A 299 -2.16 8.59 3.62
C ALA A 299 -2.32 9.89 4.42
N ALA A 300 -2.42 11.03 3.74
CA ALA A 300 -2.69 12.37 4.27
C ALA A 300 -3.48 13.20 3.23
N PRO A 301 -4.03 14.39 3.59
CA PRO A 301 -4.88 15.16 2.68
C PRO A 301 -4.17 15.72 1.43
N THR A 302 -2.84 15.85 1.48
CA THR A 302 -2.03 16.56 0.47
C THR A 302 -0.81 15.78 -0.04
N ASP A 303 -0.48 14.62 0.54
CA ASP A 303 0.63 13.75 0.14
C ASP A 303 0.27 12.28 0.38
N ASP A 304 0.41 11.45 -0.65
CA ASP A 304 0.04 10.02 -0.62
C ASP A 304 1.09 9.10 0.05
N ARG A 305 2.21 9.64 0.54
CA ARG A 305 3.34 8.87 1.12
C ARG A 305 3.50 9.02 2.64
N VAL A 306 2.58 9.75 3.28
CA VAL A 306 2.73 10.14 4.69
C VAL A 306 2.54 8.94 5.61
N ASN A 307 3.63 8.55 6.26
CA ASN A 307 3.65 7.47 7.22
C ASN A 307 3.16 7.94 8.60
N LEU A 308 2.06 7.37 9.10
CA LEU A 308 1.56 7.57 10.46
C LEU A 308 1.32 6.22 11.14
N PHE A 309 1.83 6.09 12.36
CA PHE A 309 1.78 4.87 13.16
C PHE A 309 0.96 5.08 14.44
N PRO A 310 0.53 4.00 15.13
CA PRO A 310 -0.18 4.10 16.41
C PRO A 310 0.56 4.91 17.49
N TRP A 311 1.88 5.05 17.35
CA TRP A 311 2.82 5.74 18.27
C TRP A 311 3.42 7.03 17.69
N SER A 312 2.94 7.54 16.55
CA SER A 312 3.30 8.89 16.06
C SER A 312 2.76 9.95 17.01
N ASP A 313 3.56 10.99 17.31
CA ASP A 313 3.15 12.08 18.20
C ASP A 313 2.05 12.96 17.60
N ASP A 314 1.17 13.49 18.46
CA ASP A 314 0.01 14.29 18.05
C ASP A 314 0.43 15.54 17.25
N GLY A 315 1.51 16.21 17.64
CA GLY A 315 2.03 17.35 16.87
C GLY A 315 2.51 16.97 15.47
N ALA A 316 3.09 15.80 15.27
CA ALA A 316 3.42 15.29 13.94
C ALA A 316 2.18 14.89 13.15
N VAL A 317 1.17 14.29 13.78
CA VAL A 317 -0.13 13.98 13.17
C VAL A 317 -0.82 15.28 12.72
N GLU A 318 -0.94 16.28 13.57
CA GLU A 318 -1.51 17.60 13.27
C GLU A 318 -0.83 18.24 12.06
N ARG A 319 0.52 18.29 12.05
CA ARG A 319 1.30 18.90 10.95
C ARG A 319 1.12 18.24 9.59
N VAL A 320 0.73 16.96 9.51
CA VAL A 320 0.54 16.24 8.24
C VAL A 320 -0.92 16.02 7.87
N LEU A 321 -1.85 16.19 8.81
CA LEU A 321 -3.29 16.14 8.56
C LEU A 321 -3.92 17.53 8.37
N ASP A 322 -3.17 18.62 8.54
CA ASP A 322 -3.54 19.95 8.04
C ASP A 322 -3.76 19.91 6.50
N PRO A 323 -4.87 20.45 5.93
CA PRO A 323 -5.93 21.23 6.56
C PRO A 323 -7.27 20.47 6.76
N ALA A 324 -7.25 19.16 7.04
CA ALA A 324 -8.46 18.42 7.37
C ALA A 324 -9.01 18.87 8.73
N SER A 325 -10.24 19.37 8.76
CA SER A 325 -10.91 19.91 9.95
C SER A 325 -12.02 19.00 10.50
N GLU A 326 -12.21 17.83 9.90
CA GLU A 326 -13.26 16.87 10.22
C GLU A 326 -13.04 16.13 11.55
N ASP A 327 -14.13 15.83 12.27
CA ASP A 327 -14.12 15.08 13.54
C ASP A 327 -13.58 13.65 13.38
N LEU A 328 -13.80 13.01 12.23
CA LEU A 328 -13.32 11.68 11.91
C LEU A 328 -12.34 11.70 10.73
N LEU A 329 -11.11 11.24 10.97
CA LEU A 329 -10.03 11.18 9.98
C LEU A 329 -9.69 9.71 9.68
N VAL A 330 -9.88 9.26 8.44
CA VAL A 330 -9.76 7.85 8.03
C VAL A 330 -8.69 7.65 6.96
N ARG A 331 -7.79 6.68 7.14
CA ARG A 331 -6.66 6.38 6.22
C ARG A 331 -6.31 4.89 6.08
N GLY A 332 -5.53 4.57 5.06
CA GLY A 332 -4.86 3.28 4.82
C GLY A 332 -3.33 3.44 4.88
N HIS A 333 -2.64 3.13 3.78
CA HIS A 333 -1.22 3.38 3.47
C HIS A 333 -0.19 2.62 4.31
N ASN A 334 -0.48 2.31 5.57
CA ASN A 334 0.45 1.64 6.47
C ASN A 334 0.04 0.22 6.86
N HIS A 335 -1.08 -0.29 6.32
CA HIS A 335 -1.52 -1.69 6.44
C HIS A 335 -1.70 -2.21 7.89
N LEU A 336 -1.69 -1.29 8.86
CA LEU A 336 -1.76 -1.54 10.30
C LEU A 336 -3.04 -0.90 10.84
N PRO A 337 -4.00 -1.69 11.35
CA PRO A 337 -5.27 -1.16 11.85
C PRO A 337 -5.05 -0.51 13.21
N PHE A 338 -5.51 0.74 13.38
CA PHE A 338 -5.56 1.40 14.66
C PHE A 338 -6.64 2.48 14.70
N HIS A 339 -7.06 2.89 15.88
CA HIS A 339 -7.75 4.16 16.05
C HIS A 339 -7.33 4.82 17.36
N ARG A 340 -7.26 6.14 17.39
CA ARG A 340 -7.02 6.93 18.60
C ARG A 340 -7.63 8.32 18.47
N HIS A 341 -8.06 8.88 19.59
CA HIS A 341 -8.35 10.31 19.65
C HIS A 341 -7.02 11.09 19.66
N LEU A 342 -7.05 12.29 19.09
CA LEU A 342 -5.97 13.27 19.14
C LEU A 342 -6.21 14.25 20.29
N ALA A 343 -5.19 15.04 20.64
CA ALA A 343 -5.25 16.06 21.69
C ALA A 343 -6.37 17.11 21.47
N ASP A 344 -6.75 17.39 20.23
CA ASP A 344 -7.84 18.30 19.85
C ASP A 344 -9.25 17.66 19.88
N GLY A 345 -9.33 16.34 20.11
CA GLY A 345 -10.57 15.58 20.17
C GLY A 345 -10.94 14.80 18.90
N ARG A 346 -10.31 15.08 17.75
CA ARG A 346 -10.57 14.34 16.49
C ARG A 346 -10.21 12.86 16.63
N LEU A 347 -10.94 11.99 15.94
CA LEU A 347 -10.72 10.54 15.92
C LEU A 347 -9.94 10.15 14.67
N LEU A 348 -8.67 9.77 14.82
CA LEU A 348 -7.86 9.21 13.74
C LEU A 348 -8.05 7.69 13.67
N VAL A 349 -8.30 7.17 12.47
CA VAL A 349 -8.49 5.75 12.15
C VAL A 349 -7.61 5.33 10.98
N SER A 350 -6.81 4.29 11.18
CA SER A 350 -6.15 3.51 10.12
C SER A 350 -6.89 2.19 9.95
N VAL A 351 -7.36 1.85 8.75
CA VAL A 351 -8.32 0.75 8.54
C VAL A 351 -7.69 -0.66 8.42
N GLY A 352 -6.35 -0.73 8.38
CA GLY A 352 -5.64 -1.95 7.99
C GLY A 352 -5.55 -2.08 6.46
N ALA A 353 -5.20 -3.28 5.97
CA ALA A 353 -5.09 -3.57 4.55
C ALA A 353 -5.95 -4.76 4.13
N VAL A 354 -6.54 -4.68 2.93
CA VAL A 354 -7.28 -5.79 2.31
C VAL A 354 -6.31 -6.84 1.79
N GLY A 355 -5.37 -6.46 0.93
CA GLY A 355 -4.58 -7.42 0.15
C GLY A 355 -3.26 -7.81 0.79
N ILE A 356 -2.64 -6.92 1.56
CA ILE A 356 -1.33 -7.14 2.18
C ILE A 356 -1.39 -6.74 3.67
N PRO A 357 -2.12 -7.47 4.53
CA PRO A 357 -2.18 -7.19 5.97
C PRO A 357 -0.80 -7.38 6.62
N LEU A 358 -0.34 -6.43 7.45
CA LEU A 358 1.01 -6.48 8.05
C LEU A 358 0.99 -6.74 9.57
N ILE A 359 0.05 -7.56 10.02
CA ILE A 359 -0.27 -7.78 11.45
C ILE A 359 0.21 -9.11 12.04
N GLY A 360 1.00 -9.87 11.30
CA GLY A 360 1.51 -11.21 11.66
C GLY A 360 0.53 -12.36 11.42
N ARG A 361 -0.51 -12.14 10.60
CA ARG A 361 -1.48 -13.16 10.15
C ARG A 361 -2.19 -12.70 8.86
N PRO A 362 -2.57 -13.62 7.95
CA PRO A 362 -2.92 -13.26 6.57
C PRO A 362 -4.35 -12.74 6.36
N GLU A 363 -5.21 -12.68 7.39
CA GLU A 363 -6.61 -12.22 7.21
C GLU A 363 -6.71 -10.76 6.72
N ALA A 364 -7.44 -10.59 5.63
CA ALA A 364 -7.74 -9.31 5.01
C ALA A 364 -8.56 -8.41 5.96
N GLN A 365 -8.40 -7.10 5.87
CA GLN A 365 -9.02 -6.14 6.80
C GLN A 365 -9.81 -5.04 6.12
N PHE A 366 -10.83 -4.54 6.82
CA PHE A 366 -11.48 -3.29 6.52
C PHE A 366 -11.99 -2.59 7.78
N GLY A 367 -12.16 -1.27 7.70
CA GLY A 367 -12.75 -0.45 8.76
C GLY A 367 -14.26 -0.34 8.60
N LEU A 368 -15.01 -0.67 9.65
CA LEU A 368 -16.44 -0.42 9.74
C LEU A 368 -16.68 0.72 10.74
N LEU A 369 -17.16 1.85 10.23
CA LEU A 369 -17.37 3.10 10.96
C LEU A 369 -18.88 3.28 11.17
N THR A 370 -19.31 3.54 12.40
CA THR A 370 -20.74 3.62 12.76
C THR A 370 -21.05 4.90 13.53
N ARG A 371 -21.82 5.84 12.95
CA ARG A 371 -22.21 7.10 13.59
C ARG A 371 -23.43 6.91 14.48
N HIS A 372 -23.22 6.97 15.79
CA HIS A 372 -24.28 6.85 16.79
C HIS A 372 -24.77 8.22 17.23
N ALA A 373 -26.07 8.49 17.05
CA ALA A 373 -26.73 9.78 17.34
C ALA A 373 -26.66 10.33 18.80
N ARG A 374 -25.92 9.67 19.70
CA ARG A 374 -25.60 10.12 21.07
C ARG A 374 -24.20 9.70 21.58
N ARG A 375 -23.36 9.08 20.73
CA ARG A 375 -22.04 8.55 21.15
C ARG A 375 -20.91 8.88 20.16
N GLY A 376 -21.15 9.73 19.16
CA GLY A 376 -20.19 9.99 18.09
C GLY A 376 -19.94 8.72 17.26
N TRP A 377 -18.71 8.56 16.80
CA TRP A 377 -18.29 7.43 15.98
C TRP A 377 -17.84 6.22 16.79
N GLY A 378 -18.38 5.06 16.43
CA GLY A 378 -17.81 3.75 16.78
C GLY A 378 -16.97 3.21 15.62
N VAL A 379 -15.83 2.59 15.93
CA VAL A 379 -14.91 1.98 14.96
C VAL A 379 -14.84 0.48 15.21
N SER A 380 -14.85 -0.32 14.16
CA SER A 380 -14.62 -1.77 14.22
C SER A 380 -13.67 -2.19 13.10
N HIS A 381 -12.53 -2.77 13.47
CA HIS A 381 -11.55 -3.32 12.53
C HIS A 381 -11.92 -4.78 12.24
N VAL A 382 -12.54 -5.02 11.09
CA VAL A 382 -13.06 -6.34 10.71
C VAL A 382 -11.93 -7.15 10.09
N ASN A 383 -11.74 -8.39 10.56
CA ASN A 383 -10.77 -9.34 10.01
C ASN A 383 -11.56 -10.38 9.21
N VAL A 384 -11.14 -10.64 7.97
CA VAL A 384 -11.85 -11.48 7.00
C VAL A 384 -10.93 -12.61 6.54
N PRO A 385 -11.19 -13.86 6.97
CA PRO A 385 -10.59 -15.03 6.36
C PRO A 385 -11.01 -15.12 4.88
N TYR A 386 -10.04 -15.38 4.00
CA TYR A 386 -10.23 -15.65 2.58
C TYR A 386 -9.40 -16.87 2.17
N ASP A 387 -9.56 -17.33 0.93
CA ASP A 387 -8.75 -18.40 0.38
C ASP A 387 -7.34 -17.90 0.03
N VAL A 388 -6.43 -18.02 1.01
CA VAL A 388 -5.03 -17.63 0.85
C VAL A 388 -4.35 -18.50 -0.19
N ASP A 389 -4.62 -19.80 -0.23
CA ASP A 389 -3.98 -20.71 -1.20
C ASP A 389 -4.39 -20.35 -2.64
N ALA A 390 -5.65 -19.98 -2.88
CA ALA A 390 -6.08 -19.42 -4.17
C ALA A 390 -5.33 -18.13 -4.52
N ALA A 391 -5.18 -17.19 -3.57
CA ALA A 391 -4.39 -15.97 -3.80
C ALA A 391 -2.91 -16.27 -4.09
N LEU A 392 -2.33 -17.28 -3.46
CA LEU A 392 -0.95 -17.72 -3.71
C LEU A 392 -0.79 -18.46 -5.04
N ALA A 393 -1.84 -19.13 -5.54
CA ALA A 393 -1.87 -19.77 -6.85
C ALA A 393 -1.98 -18.75 -8.00
N ARG A 394 -2.67 -17.62 -7.80
CA ARG A 394 -2.72 -16.52 -8.79
C ARG A 394 -1.35 -16.05 -9.26
N PHE A 395 -0.33 -16.07 -8.40
CA PHE A 395 1.06 -15.72 -8.74
C PHE A 395 1.67 -16.65 -9.81
N GLU A 396 1.22 -17.91 -9.86
CA GLU A 396 1.68 -18.94 -10.78
C GLU A 396 0.81 -18.98 -12.05
N ASP A 397 -0.52 -19.02 -11.88
CA ASP A 397 -1.49 -19.13 -12.98
C ASP A 397 -1.48 -17.92 -13.94
N SER A 398 -1.25 -16.72 -13.43
CA SER A 398 -1.07 -15.50 -14.25
C SER A 398 0.26 -15.48 -15.01
N GLY A 399 1.23 -16.29 -14.61
CA GLY A 399 2.62 -16.18 -15.03
C GLY A 399 3.41 -15.07 -14.33
N TYR A 400 2.84 -14.38 -13.33
CA TYR A 400 3.48 -13.27 -12.61
C TYR A 400 4.82 -13.66 -11.96
N LEU A 401 4.95 -14.86 -11.36
CA LEU A 401 6.25 -15.35 -10.86
C LEU A 401 7.35 -15.37 -11.95
N ARG A 402 6.99 -15.63 -13.21
CA ARG A 402 7.94 -15.72 -14.33
C ARG A 402 8.31 -14.33 -14.87
N ALA A 403 7.36 -13.40 -14.94
CA ALA A 403 7.61 -12.04 -15.41
C ALA A 403 8.34 -11.21 -14.35
N VAL A 404 7.79 -11.18 -13.13
CA VAL A 404 8.20 -10.30 -12.04
C VAL A 404 9.30 -10.92 -11.16
N GLY A 405 9.54 -12.22 -11.27
CA GLY A 405 10.75 -12.87 -10.76
C GLY A 405 10.88 -12.82 -9.23
N PRO A 406 12.07 -12.51 -8.67
CA PRO A 406 12.31 -12.54 -7.22
C PRO A 406 11.35 -11.67 -6.41
N MET A 407 10.95 -10.51 -6.93
CA MET A 407 10.03 -9.61 -6.21
C MET A 407 8.63 -10.21 -6.04
N ALA A 408 8.17 -11.03 -6.98
CA ALA A 408 6.89 -11.72 -6.86
C ALA A 408 6.91 -12.76 -5.72
N GLN A 409 8.05 -13.43 -5.49
CA GLN A 409 8.21 -14.34 -4.35
C GLN A 409 8.16 -13.59 -3.00
N VAL A 410 8.68 -12.37 -2.93
CA VAL A 410 8.64 -11.50 -1.74
C VAL A 410 7.20 -11.13 -1.40
N PHE A 411 6.43 -10.61 -2.36
CA PHE A 411 5.01 -10.29 -2.18
C PHE A 411 4.17 -11.53 -1.87
N ARG A 412 4.41 -12.66 -2.55
CA ARG A 412 3.76 -13.94 -2.27
C ARG A 412 3.96 -14.38 -0.82
N ARG A 413 5.17 -14.22 -0.27
CA ARG A 413 5.49 -14.53 1.13
C ARG A 413 4.89 -13.53 2.12
N GLU A 414 4.85 -12.25 1.75
CA GLU A 414 4.21 -11.20 2.56
C GLU A 414 2.71 -11.49 2.75
N ILE A 415 2.02 -11.86 1.67
CA ILE A 415 0.61 -12.29 1.67
C ILE A 415 0.43 -13.60 2.46
N ALA A 416 1.24 -14.63 2.18
CA ALA A 416 1.14 -15.94 2.85
C ALA A 416 1.30 -15.88 4.39
N THR A 417 2.02 -14.88 4.89
CA THR A 417 2.32 -14.72 6.33
C THR A 417 1.60 -13.56 6.99
N GLY A 418 1.03 -12.63 6.21
CA GLY A 418 0.53 -11.35 6.68
C GLY A 418 1.55 -10.55 7.49
N SER A 419 2.82 -10.56 7.08
CA SER A 419 3.94 -10.03 7.87
C SER A 419 4.99 -9.34 7.00
N HIS A 420 5.56 -8.22 7.46
CA HIS A 420 6.55 -7.45 6.70
C HIS A 420 7.69 -8.32 6.14
N GLN A 421 7.74 -8.50 4.83
CA GLN A 421 8.84 -9.10 4.07
C GLN A 421 9.51 -8.09 3.14
N LEU A 422 8.75 -7.19 2.48
CA LEU A 422 9.25 -6.31 1.43
C LEU A 422 10.32 -5.34 1.92
N VAL A 423 9.99 -4.50 2.91
CA VAL A 423 10.93 -3.51 3.47
C VAL A 423 12.13 -4.17 4.17
N PRO A 424 11.96 -5.28 4.94
CA PRO A 424 13.09 -6.08 5.42
C PRO A 424 13.97 -6.65 4.30
N PHE A 425 13.39 -7.18 3.21
CA PHE A 425 14.15 -7.73 2.09
C PHE A 425 14.97 -6.66 1.38
N VAL A 426 14.38 -5.52 1.02
CA VAL A 426 15.10 -4.43 0.35
C VAL A 426 16.28 -3.92 1.20
N ARG A 427 16.09 -3.79 2.53
CA ARG A 427 17.16 -3.41 3.47
C ARG A 427 18.21 -4.51 3.67
N PHE A 428 17.84 -5.78 3.54
CA PHE A 428 18.76 -6.90 3.57
C PHE A 428 19.60 -6.95 2.29
N GLU A 429 18.96 -6.86 1.12
CA GLU A 429 19.58 -6.93 -0.20
C GLU A 429 20.70 -5.90 -0.34
N GLN A 430 20.46 -4.65 0.09
CA GLN A 430 21.48 -3.59 0.08
C GLN A 430 22.72 -3.99 0.88
N ARG A 431 22.53 -4.41 2.13
CA ARG A 431 23.63 -4.83 3.03
C ARG A 431 24.33 -6.10 2.54
N TRP A 432 23.58 -6.99 1.91
CA TRP A 432 24.10 -8.22 1.31
C TRP A 432 24.97 -7.91 0.08
N ARG A 433 24.60 -6.92 -0.75
CA ARG A 433 25.47 -6.40 -1.83
C ARG A 433 26.75 -5.79 -1.28
N GLU A 434 26.62 -4.90 -0.29
CA GLU A 434 27.76 -4.27 0.40
C GLU A 434 28.73 -5.32 0.99
N ALA A 435 28.20 -6.38 1.62
CA ALA A 435 29.00 -7.44 2.24
C ALA A 435 29.59 -8.48 1.25
N THR A 436 28.96 -8.70 0.09
CA THR A 436 29.41 -9.70 -0.91
C THR A 436 30.11 -9.11 -2.14
N GLY A 437 30.13 -7.79 -2.28
CA GLY A 437 30.62 -7.12 -3.49
C GLY A 437 29.74 -7.32 -4.73
N ALA A 438 28.47 -7.72 -4.55
CA ALA A 438 27.57 -8.07 -5.65
C ALA A 438 27.07 -6.84 -6.43
N THR A 439 27.77 -6.52 -7.52
CA THR A 439 27.36 -5.57 -8.56
C THR A 439 26.36 -6.21 -9.54
N GLY A 440 25.58 -5.37 -10.23
CA GLY A 440 24.55 -5.80 -11.20
C GLY A 440 23.12 -5.57 -10.69
N ASP A 441 22.31 -4.83 -11.44
CA ASP A 441 20.88 -4.66 -11.18
C ASP A 441 20.07 -5.62 -12.07
N ASP A 442 20.14 -6.90 -11.70
CA ASP A 442 19.63 -8.03 -12.49
C ASP A 442 18.91 -9.07 -11.61
N ASP A 443 18.08 -9.89 -12.25
CA ASP A 443 17.32 -10.96 -11.58
C ASP A 443 18.22 -11.98 -10.89
N ALA A 444 19.38 -12.31 -11.47
CA ALA A 444 20.28 -13.32 -10.92
C ALA A 444 20.87 -12.86 -9.58
N THR A 445 21.08 -11.56 -9.42
CA THR A 445 21.59 -10.95 -8.20
C THR A 445 20.48 -10.75 -7.17
N LEU A 446 19.26 -10.34 -7.57
CA LEU A 446 18.09 -10.31 -6.68
C LEU A 446 17.71 -11.71 -6.18
N GLU A 447 17.73 -12.72 -7.04
CA GLU A 447 17.43 -14.11 -6.69
C GLU A 447 18.48 -14.70 -5.73
N ARG A 448 19.76 -14.33 -5.91
CA ARG A 448 20.81 -14.67 -4.93
C ARG A 448 20.60 -13.98 -3.58
N ALA A 449 20.22 -12.71 -3.57
CA ALA A 449 19.89 -11.99 -2.34
C ALA A 449 18.65 -12.58 -1.66
N LEU A 450 17.61 -12.93 -2.42
CA LEU A 450 16.37 -13.52 -1.92
C LEU A 450 16.63 -14.89 -1.27
N ARG A 451 17.39 -15.77 -1.93
CA ARG A 451 17.75 -17.07 -1.34
C ARG A 451 18.56 -16.91 -0.05
N ALA A 452 19.42 -15.89 0.05
CA ALA A 452 20.14 -15.57 1.28
C ALA A 452 19.22 -14.98 2.38
N PHE A 453 18.21 -14.18 2.02
CA PHE A 453 17.21 -13.63 2.94
C PHE A 453 16.29 -14.73 3.52
N LEU A 454 15.76 -15.60 2.66
CA LEU A 454 14.87 -16.70 3.05
C LEU A 454 15.56 -17.74 3.93
N ALA A 455 16.89 -17.90 3.80
CA ALA A 455 17.69 -18.77 4.66
C ALA A 455 17.89 -18.25 6.11
N LEU A 456 17.37 -17.06 6.44
CA LEU A 456 17.38 -16.49 7.80
C LEU A 456 16.06 -16.71 8.56
N SER A 457 15.06 -17.35 7.94
CA SER A 457 13.68 -17.45 8.45
C SER A 457 13.34 -18.79 9.09
#